data_AF-A0A3C0R1Z8-F1
#
_entry.id   AF-A0A3C0R1Z8-F1
#
_cell.length_a   1.000
_cell.length_b   1.000
_cell.length_c   1.000
_cell.angle_alpha   90.00
_cell.angle_beta   90.00
_cell.angle_gamma   90.00
#
_symmetry.space_group_name_H-M   'P 1'
#
loop_
_entity.id
_entity.type
_entity.pdbx_description
1 polymer ?
#
loop_
_entity_poly.entity_id
_entity_poly.type
_entity_poly.pdbx_seq_one_letter_code
_entity_poly.pdbx_strand_id
1 'polypeptide(L)'
;RQNPFYCALPYNDKASTGHRPEAPRVVPWFKEAYQGPGVSTCKGRWISIHKGNRTVYAQWEDAGPFRTDHWQYVFGDERPKPNLNRGAGLDVSPAVRDYLGLEETDVTDWKFVDFSEVPRGPWSKVGENNTFVINDRKAGRAVAEGKGAFNPVAR
;
A
#
# COMPACT_ATOMS: atom_id res chain seq x y z
N ARG A 1 16.46 -2.25 -1.01
CA ARG A 1 15.48 -3.28 -1.45
C ARG A 1 14.06 -2.78 -1.13
N GLN A 2 13.05 -3.11 -1.94
CA GLN A 2 11.63 -2.74 -1.71
C GLN A 2 10.92 -3.73 -0.77
N ASN A 3 9.78 -3.32 -0.22
CA ASN A 3 8.88 -4.15 0.58
C ASN A 3 8.42 -5.36 -0.26
N PRO A 4 8.64 -6.60 0.18
CA PRO A 4 8.21 -7.78 -0.58
C PRO A 4 6.70 -8.02 -0.51
N PHE A 5 5.96 -7.44 0.44
CA PHE A 5 4.51 -7.57 0.56
C PHE A 5 3.83 -6.35 -0.05
N TYR A 6 3.53 -6.44 -1.34
CA TYR A 6 2.93 -5.35 -2.11
C TYR A 6 1.84 -5.86 -3.05
N CYS A 7 1.02 -4.93 -3.52
CA CYS A 7 -0.04 -5.19 -4.48
C CYS A 7 -0.15 -4.07 -5.53
N ALA A 8 -0.88 -4.37 -6.60
CA ALA A 8 -1.37 -3.39 -7.55
C ALA A 8 -2.90 -3.44 -7.62
N LEU A 9 -3.52 -2.25 -7.61
CA LEU A 9 -4.95 -2.06 -7.83
C LEU A 9 -5.15 -1.30 -9.15
N PRO A 10 -6.26 -1.51 -9.89
CA PRO A 10 -6.43 -1.07 -11.27
C PRO A 10 -6.77 0.42 -11.39
N TYR A 11 -6.06 1.26 -10.63
CA TYR A 11 -6.20 2.70 -10.61
C TYR A 11 -4.85 3.40 -10.40
N ASN A 12 -4.62 4.48 -11.14
CA ASN A 12 -3.50 5.39 -10.97
C ASN A 12 -4.05 6.82 -10.89
N ASP A 13 -3.77 7.51 -9.79
CA ASP A 13 -4.23 8.87 -9.56
C ASP A 13 -3.36 9.94 -10.24
N LYS A 14 -2.21 9.56 -10.80
CA LYS A 14 -1.30 10.48 -11.49
C LYS A 14 -1.71 10.74 -12.94
N ALA A 15 -1.45 11.96 -13.39
CA ALA A 15 -1.50 12.38 -14.79
C ALA A 15 -0.13 12.91 -15.25
N SER A 16 0.00 13.25 -16.54
CA SER A 16 1.20 13.92 -17.07
C SER A 16 1.51 15.24 -16.34
N THR A 17 0.45 15.93 -15.89
CA THR A 17 0.52 17.12 -15.05
C THR A 17 -0.42 16.93 -13.86
N GLY A 18 0.13 16.88 -12.64
CA GLY A 18 -0.66 16.73 -11.42
C GLY A 18 -1.35 15.37 -11.28
N HIS A 19 -2.66 15.41 -11.07
CA HIS A 19 -3.51 14.26 -10.78
C HIS A 19 -4.61 14.12 -11.82
N ARG A 20 -5.17 12.92 -11.93
CA ARG A 20 -6.34 12.70 -12.78
C ARG A 20 -7.54 13.52 -12.29
N PRO A 21 -8.39 14.04 -13.19
CA PRO A 21 -9.50 14.93 -12.81
C PRO A 21 -10.47 14.31 -11.79
N GLU A 22 -10.66 12.99 -11.83
CA GLU A 22 -11.52 12.27 -10.89
C GLU A 22 -10.90 12.10 -9.51
N ALA A 23 -9.56 12.12 -9.39
CA ALA A 23 -8.86 11.72 -8.16
C ALA A 23 -9.30 12.51 -6.91
N PRO A 24 -9.44 13.86 -6.95
CA PRO A 24 -9.91 14.64 -5.79
C PRO A 24 -11.34 14.31 -5.33
N ARG A 25 -12.13 13.68 -6.21
CA ARG A 25 -13.53 13.30 -5.93
C ARG A 25 -13.66 11.84 -5.49
N VAL A 26 -12.84 10.93 -6.04
CA VAL A 26 -13.03 9.48 -5.88
C VAL A 26 -12.07 8.84 -4.88
N VAL A 27 -10.89 9.42 -4.64
CA VAL A 27 -9.95 8.90 -3.65
C VAL A 27 -10.37 9.40 -2.26
N PRO A 28 -10.76 8.51 -1.32
CA PRO A 28 -11.39 8.93 -0.06
C PRO A 28 -10.53 9.84 0.81
N TRP A 29 -9.21 9.72 0.68
CA TRP A 29 -8.21 10.44 1.47
C TRP A 29 -7.41 11.46 0.65
N PHE A 30 -7.92 11.88 -0.50
CA PHE A 30 -7.15 12.70 -1.43
C PHE A 30 -6.63 13.98 -0.76
N LYS A 31 -7.50 14.68 -0.03
CA LYS A 31 -7.18 15.99 0.58
C LYS A 31 -6.10 15.85 1.64
N GLU A 32 -6.20 14.82 2.47
CA GLU A 32 -5.29 14.53 3.57
C GLU A 32 -3.93 14.04 3.07
N ALA A 33 -3.90 13.31 1.96
CA ALA A 33 -2.69 12.73 1.39
C ALA A 33 -1.99 13.63 0.37
N TYR A 34 -2.60 14.74 -0.04
CA TYR A 34 -2.07 15.61 -1.09
C TYR A 34 -0.75 16.27 -0.65
N GLN A 35 0.30 16.07 -1.44
CA GLN A 35 1.65 16.61 -1.19
C GLN A 35 2.17 17.44 -2.37
N GLY A 36 1.30 17.83 -3.31
CA GLY A 36 1.66 18.55 -4.51
C GLY A 36 1.49 17.75 -5.80
N PRO A 37 1.66 18.40 -6.96
CA PRO A 37 1.40 17.79 -8.26
C PRO A 37 2.34 16.62 -8.53
N GLY A 38 1.80 15.52 -9.08
CA GLY A 38 2.59 14.35 -9.49
C GLY A 38 3.02 13.43 -8.34
N VAL A 39 2.70 13.76 -7.09
CA VAL A 39 2.85 12.88 -5.93
C VAL A 39 1.57 12.08 -5.74
N SER A 40 1.65 10.76 -5.89
CA SER A 40 0.48 9.88 -5.74
C SER A 40 -0.06 9.92 -4.31
N THR A 41 -1.38 10.02 -4.20
CA THR A 41 -2.17 9.87 -2.96
C THR A 41 -2.53 8.41 -2.66
N CYS A 42 -2.39 7.51 -3.65
CA CYS A 42 -2.67 6.08 -3.53
C CYS A 42 -1.45 5.28 -3.08
N LYS A 43 -0.26 5.62 -3.59
CA LYS A 43 0.97 4.86 -3.34
C LYS A 43 1.30 4.81 -1.84
N GLY A 44 1.66 3.62 -1.36
CA GLY A 44 2.08 3.38 0.02
C GLY A 44 0.93 3.09 0.99
N ARG A 45 -0.33 3.16 0.55
CA ARG A 45 -1.50 2.76 1.34
C ARG A 45 -1.51 1.26 1.58
N TRP A 46 -2.16 0.81 2.65
CA TRP A 46 -2.22 -0.61 3.01
C TRP A 46 -3.60 -1.20 2.72
N ILE A 47 -3.60 -2.47 2.30
CA ILE A 47 -4.79 -3.29 2.22
C ILE A 47 -4.60 -4.57 3.04
N SER A 48 -5.70 -5.07 3.61
CA SER A 48 -5.77 -6.45 4.10
C SER A 48 -6.36 -7.33 3.02
N ILE A 49 -5.73 -8.45 2.72
CA ILE A 49 -6.20 -9.47 1.75
C ILE A 49 -6.47 -10.75 2.52
N HIS A 50 -7.63 -11.33 2.29
CA HIS A 50 -8.15 -12.48 3.01
C HIS A 50 -8.42 -13.66 2.07
N LYS A 51 -7.96 -14.85 2.47
CA LYS A 51 -8.24 -16.13 1.83
C LYS A 51 -8.45 -17.22 2.90
N GLY A 52 -9.64 -17.79 2.95
CA GLY A 52 -9.95 -18.87 3.89
C GLY A 52 -9.86 -18.41 5.35
N ASN A 53 -8.81 -18.83 6.06
CA ASN A 53 -8.52 -18.43 7.44
C ASN A 53 -7.24 -17.59 7.57
N ARG A 54 -6.66 -17.15 6.45
CA ARG A 54 -5.42 -16.37 6.42
C ARG A 54 -5.70 -14.94 6.00
N THR A 55 -5.04 -14.00 6.68
CA THR A 55 -5.02 -12.58 6.34
C THR A 55 -3.58 -12.13 6.16
N VAL A 56 -3.32 -11.39 5.09
CA VAL A 56 -2.03 -10.75 4.83
C VAL A 56 -2.23 -9.27 4.57
N TYR A 57 -1.23 -8.47 4.92
CA TYR A 57 -1.26 -7.05 4.67
C TYR A 57 -0.25 -6.72 3.58
N ALA A 58 -0.69 -5.96 2.58
CA ALA A 58 0.11 -5.59 1.42
C ALA A 58 0.08 -4.08 1.23
N GLN A 59 1.22 -3.53 0.85
CA GLN A 59 1.36 -2.12 0.53
C GLN A 59 1.03 -1.89 -0.96
N TRP A 60 0.16 -0.94 -1.27
CA TRP A 60 -0.18 -0.57 -2.63
C TRP A 60 0.99 0.18 -3.27
N GLU A 61 1.69 -0.48 -4.18
CA GLU A 61 2.95 0.03 -4.75
C GLU A 61 2.90 0.26 -6.27
N ASP A 62 1.91 -0.31 -6.96
CA ASP A 62 1.80 -0.25 -8.42
C ASP A 62 0.34 -0.15 -8.91
N ALA A 63 0.12 0.11 -10.21
CA ALA A 63 -1.21 0.24 -10.80
C ALA A 63 -1.45 -0.83 -11.88
N GLY A 64 -2.54 -1.58 -11.72
CA GLY A 64 -2.89 -2.75 -12.52
C GLY A 64 -3.80 -3.69 -11.74
N PRO A 65 -4.26 -4.83 -12.28
CA PRO A 65 -3.87 -5.41 -13.55
C PRO A 65 -4.61 -4.84 -14.77
N PHE A 66 -3.99 -4.93 -15.95
CA PHE A 66 -4.52 -4.62 -17.31
C PHE A 66 -5.00 -3.19 -17.59
N ARG A 67 -5.36 -2.42 -16.57
CA ARG A 67 -5.86 -1.06 -16.67
C ARG A 67 -5.53 -0.28 -15.40
N THR A 68 -5.61 1.04 -15.50
CA THR A 68 -5.23 1.94 -14.40
C THR A 68 -6.26 3.05 -14.17
N ASP A 69 -7.49 2.86 -14.64
CA ASP A 69 -8.58 3.85 -14.64
C ASP A 69 -9.87 3.32 -14.00
N HIS A 70 -9.82 2.15 -13.33
CA HIS A 70 -10.99 1.50 -12.75
C HIS A 70 -11.26 1.92 -11.29
N TRP A 71 -11.39 3.22 -11.06
CA TRP A 71 -11.68 3.75 -9.72
C TRP A 71 -13.01 3.26 -9.16
N GLN A 72 -13.98 2.88 -9.99
CA GLN A 72 -15.28 2.36 -9.55
C GLN A 72 -15.18 1.01 -8.83
N TYR A 73 -14.22 0.17 -9.20
CA TYR A 73 -13.93 -1.07 -8.48
C TYR A 73 -13.04 -0.80 -7.26
N VAL A 74 -12.08 0.12 -7.39
CA VAL A 74 -11.11 0.37 -6.31
C VAL A 74 -11.72 1.14 -5.14
N PHE A 75 -12.61 2.11 -5.39
CA PHE A 75 -13.21 2.97 -4.38
C PHE A 75 -14.75 2.94 -4.36
N GLY A 76 -15.37 2.13 -5.20
CA GLY A 76 -16.83 1.98 -5.28
C GLY A 76 -17.25 0.52 -5.21
N ASP A 77 -18.46 0.24 -5.69
CA ASP A 77 -19.09 -1.08 -5.55
C ASP A 77 -19.04 -1.94 -6.83
N GLU A 78 -18.35 -1.49 -7.89
CA GLU A 78 -18.21 -2.31 -9.10
C GLU A 78 -17.38 -3.57 -8.82
N ARG A 79 -17.65 -4.65 -9.56
CA ARG A 79 -16.76 -5.82 -9.64
C ARG A 79 -15.62 -5.57 -10.64
N PRO A 80 -14.49 -6.30 -10.58
CA PRO A 80 -13.47 -6.20 -11.60
C PRO A 80 -14.06 -6.43 -13.00
N LYS A 81 -13.65 -5.65 -13.98
CA LYS A 81 -14.09 -5.84 -15.37
C LYS A 81 -13.42 -7.07 -15.98
N PRO A 82 -14.10 -7.79 -16.89
CA PRO A 82 -13.49 -8.88 -17.65
C PRO A 82 -12.16 -8.45 -18.28
N ASN A 83 -11.17 -9.34 -18.20
CA ASN A 83 -9.83 -9.17 -18.79
C ASN A 83 -9.26 -10.56 -19.11
N LEU A 84 -8.00 -10.61 -19.59
CA LEU A 84 -7.34 -11.86 -19.96
C LEU A 84 -7.26 -12.87 -18.80
N ASN A 85 -7.26 -12.38 -17.55
CA ASN A 85 -7.28 -13.21 -16.34
C ASN A 85 -8.69 -13.28 -15.71
N ARG A 86 -9.73 -13.36 -16.56
CA ARG A 86 -11.13 -13.61 -16.14
C ARG A 86 -11.69 -12.58 -15.15
N GLY A 87 -11.21 -11.34 -15.21
CA GLY A 87 -11.63 -10.29 -14.29
C GLY A 87 -10.75 -10.20 -13.05
N ALA A 88 -9.44 -10.33 -13.20
CA ALA A 88 -8.51 -10.00 -12.12
C ALA A 88 -8.62 -8.50 -11.78
N GLY A 89 -8.82 -8.17 -10.51
CA GLY A 89 -8.87 -6.78 -10.01
C GLY A 89 -7.77 -6.45 -8.99
N LEU A 90 -6.89 -7.40 -8.69
CA LEU A 90 -5.83 -7.24 -7.70
C LEU A 90 -4.65 -8.10 -8.14
N ASP A 91 -3.51 -7.47 -8.38
CA ASP A 91 -2.24 -8.19 -8.53
C ASP A 91 -1.49 -8.15 -7.20
N VAL A 92 -0.86 -9.27 -6.85
CA VAL A 92 -0.14 -9.40 -5.58
C VAL A 92 1.28 -9.89 -5.81
N SER A 93 2.18 -9.47 -4.92
CA SER A 93 3.56 -9.93 -4.97
C SER A 93 3.70 -11.44 -4.71
N PRO A 94 4.82 -12.07 -5.10
CA PRO A 94 5.08 -13.48 -4.77
C PRO A 94 5.01 -13.77 -3.27
N ALA A 95 5.44 -12.84 -2.40
CA ALA A 95 5.37 -13.05 -0.95
C ALA A 95 3.92 -13.07 -0.42
N VAL A 96 3.03 -12.27 -1.01
CA VAL A 96 1.59 -12.30 -0.70
C VAL A 96 0.96 -13.59 -1.20
N ARG A 97 1.24 -13.99 -2.45
CA ARG A 97 0.81 -15.25 -3.04
C ARG A 97 1.20 -16.44 -2.17
N ASP A 98 2.49 -16.54 -1.82
CA ASP A 98 3.04 -17.67 -1.07
C ASP A 98 2.47 -17.71 0.37
N TYR A 99 2.26 -16.56 1.01
CA TYR A 99 1.68 -16.49 2.35
C TYR A 99 0.23 -17.01 2.37
N LEU A 100 -0.57 -16.57 1.39
CA LEU A 100 -1.97 -16.97 1.28
C LEU A 100 -2.17 -18.35 0.65
N GLY A 101 -1.16 -18.89 -0.06
CA GLY A 101 -1.29 -20.13 -0.82
C GLY A 101 -2.19 -19.96 -2.04
N LEU A 102 -2.05 -18.85 -2.76
CA LEU A 102 -2.86 -18.56 -3.94
C LEU A 102 -2.35 -19.33 -5.17
N GLU A 103 -3.29 -19.78 -6.00
CA GLU A 103 -3.03 -20.23 -7.36
C GLU A 103 -2.67 -19.04 -8.28
N GLU A 104 -2.35 -19.32 -9.55
CA GLU A 104 -2.03 -18.28 -10.55
C GLU A 104 -3.14 -17.22 -10.69
N THR A 105 -4.41 -17.65 -10.62
CA THR A 105 -5.57 -16.77 -10.52
C THR A 105 -6.52 -17.37 -9.51
N ASP A 106 -6.90 -16.56 -8.51
CA ASP A 106 -7.73 -17.02 -7.40
C ASP A 106 -8.65 -15.88 -6.90
N VAL A 107 -9.64 -16.25 -6.10
CA VAL A 107 -10.61 -15.33 -5.48
C VAL A 107 -10.18 -15.04 -4.04
N THR A 108 -10.10 -13.75 -3.72
CA THR A 108 -9.80 -13.23 -2.38
C THR A 108 -10.73 -12.06 -2.05
N ASP A 109 -10.94 -11.81 -0.77
CA ASP A 109 -11.53 -10.56 -0.29
C ASP A 109 -10.41 -9.59 0.06
N TRP A 110 -10.61 -8.29 -0.17
CA TRP A 110 -9.67 -7.28 0.30
C TRP A 110 -10.38 -6.00 0.73
N LYS A 111 -9.71 -5.20 1.55
CA LYS A 111 -10.17 -3.86 1.95
C LYS A 111 -8.98 -2.96 2.26
N PHE A 112 -9.18 -1.65 2.15
CA PHE A 112 -8.25 -0.68 2.73
C PHE A 112 -8.22 -0.79 4.25
N VAL A 113 -7.03 -0.55 4.81
CA VAL A 113 -6.81 -0.47 6.25
C VAL A 113 -5.87 0.69 6.55
N ASP A 114 -6.10 1.36 7.68
CA ASP A 114 -5.16 2.36 8.16
C ASP A 114 -3.90 1.68 8.69
N PHE A 115 -2.74 2.35 8.57
CA PHE A 115 -1.47 1.77 9.02
C PHE A 115 -1.49 1.39 10.51
N SER A 116 -2.21 2.13 11.35
CA SER A 116 -2.38 1.82 12.77
C SER A 116 -3.11 0.50 13.02
N GLU A 117 -3.89 0.02 12.04
CA GLU A 117 -4.62 -1.25 12.11
C GLU A 117 -3.81 -2.43 11.55
N VAL A 118 -2.64 -2.16 10.94
CA VAL A 118 -1.77 -3.21 10.40
C VAL A 118 -0.92 -3.79 11.53
N PRO A 119 -1.16 -5.03 11.98
CA PRO A 119 -0.32 -5.65 13.00
C PRO A 119 1.07 -5.95 12.43
N ARG A 120 2.08 -6.08 13.29
CA ARG A 120 3.39 -6.57 12.84
C ARG A 120 3.29 -8.01 12.38
N GLY A 121 3.99 -8.33 11.30
CA GLY A 121 3.98 -9.64 10.66
C GLY A 121 5.12 -9.78 9.65
N PRO A 122 5.11 -10.81 8.78
CA PRO A 122 6.13 -10.94 7.72
C PRO A 122 6.27 -9.69 6.84
N TRP A 123 5.16 -8.98 6.57
CA TRP A 123 5.11 -7.74 5.80
C TRP A 123 5.76 -6.53 6.46
N SER A 124 6.11 -6.58 7.76
CA SER A 124 6.66 -5.43 8.47
C SER A 124 8.20 -5.43 8.58
N LYS A 125 8.88 -6.40 7.95
CA LYS A 125 10.30 -6.70 8.28
C LYS A 125 11.32 -5.93 7.45
N VAL A 126 11.08 -5.75 6.15
CA VAL A 126 12.08 -5.23 5.21
C VAL A 126 11.44 -4.36 4.12
N GLY A 127 12.27 -3.51 3.51
CA GLY A 127 11.86 -2.60 2.44
C GLY A 127 12.11 -1.14 2.78
N GLU A 128 12.82 -0.41 1.93
CA GLU A 128 13.09 1.03 2.14
C GLU A 128 11.82 1.89 2.04
N ASN A 129 10.83 1.44 1.28
CA ASN A 129 9.49 2.02 1.16
C ASN A 129 8.49 1.50 2.20
N ASN A 130 8.88 0.52 3.02
CA ASN A 130 7.99 -0.10 4.00
C ASN A 130 7.72 0.85 5.18
N THR A 131 6.45 1.14 5.45
CA THR A 131 6.04 2.07 6.53
C THR A 131 6.62 1.68 7.90
N PHE A 132 6.69 0.39 8.22
CA PHE A 132 7.29 -0.08 9.49
C PHE A 132 8.79 0.24 9.57
N VAL A 133 9.53 -0.11 8.52
CA VAL A 133 10.99 0.12 8.47
C VAL A 133 11.32 1.61 8.51
N ILE A 134 10.54 2.43 7.80
CA ILE A 134 10.68 3.89 7.82
C ILE A 134 10.45 4.44 9.23
N ASN A 135 9.39 3.99 9.90
CA ASN A 135 9.04 4.46 11.24
C ASN A 135 10.04 3.99 12.30
N ASP A 136 10.48 2.73 12.25
CA ASP A 136 11.48 2.18 13.17
C ASP A 136 12.82 2.94 13.04
N ARG A 137 13.22 3.27 11.80
CA ARG A 137 14.41 4.10 11.56
C ARG A 137 14.26 5.52 12.09
N LYS A 138 13.09 6.14 11.93
CA LYS A 138 12.82 7.49 12.47
C LYS A 138 12.86 7.50 14.01
N ALA A 139 12.23 6.50 14.64
CA ALA A 139 12.26 6.35 16.09
C ALA A 139 13.69 6.14 16.62
N GLY A 140 14.47 5.27 15.97
CA GLY A 140 15.87 5.04 16.35
C GLY A 140 16.74 6.30 16.25
N ARG A 141 16.53 7.13 15.22
CA ARG A 141 17.22 8.43 15.06
C ARG A 141 16.87 9.41 16.17
N ALA A 142 15.57 9.57 16.46
CA ALA A 142 15.12 10.46 17.54
C ALA A 142 15.71 10.06 18.91
N VAL A 143 15.79 8.76 19.19
CA VAL A 143 16.43 8.26 20.43
C VAL A 143 17.93 8.57 20.45
N ALA A 144 18.63 8.43 19.32
CA ALA A 144 20.07 8.74 19.25
C ALA A 144 20.35 10.24 19.45
N GLU A 145 19.56 11.11 18.81
CA GLU A 145 19.66 12.57 18.95
C GLU A 145 19.37 13.04 20.38
N GLY A 146 18.33 12.48 21.02
CA GLY A 146 18.00 12.78 22.42
C GLY A 146 19.08 12.36 23.41
N LYS A 147 19.77 11.23 23.17
CA LYS A 147 20.92 10.80 23.99
C LYS A 147 22.16 11.68 23.77
N GLY A 148 22.39 12.17 22.55
CA GLY A 148 23.50 13.09 22.27
C GLY A 148 23.36 14.47 22.92
N ALA A 149 22.12 14.93 23.13
CA ALA A 149 21.82 16.18 23.82
C ALA A 149 21.98 16.09 25.35
N PHE A 150 21.88 14.89 25.92
CA PHE A 150 22.05 14.62 27.36
C PHE A 150 23.48 14.17 27.66
N ASN A 151 24.45 15.05 27.42
CA ASN A 151 25.82 14.87 27.90
C ASN A 151 26.03 15.79 29.12
N PRO A 152 25.74 15.33 30.36
CA PRO A 152 26.08 16.11 31.53
C PRO A 152 27.61 16.19 31.59
N VAL A 153 28.15 17.35 31.23
CA VAL A 153 29.57 17.66 31.45
C VAL A 153 29.81 17.48 32.94
N ALA A 154 30.54 16.43 33.29
CA ALA A 154 30.95 16.14 34.66
C ALA A 154 31.72 17.36 35.20
N ARG A 155 31.24 17.90 36.31
CA ARG A 155 31.96 18.87 37.14
C ARG A 155 32.92 18.14 38.07
#